data_AF-A0A6N4WZQ4-F1
#
_entry.id   AF-A0A6N4WZQ4-F1
#
_cell.length_a   1.000
_cell.length_b   1.000
_cell.length_c   1.000
_cell.angle_alpha   90.00
_cell.angle_beta   90.00
_cell.angle_gamma   90.00
#
_symmetry.space_group_name_H-M   'P 1'
#
loop_
_entity.id
_entity.type
_entity.pdbx_description
1 polymer ?
#
loop_
_entity_poly.entity_id
_entity_poly.type
_entity_poly.pdbx_seq_one_letter_code
_entity_poly.pdbx_strand_id
1 'polypeptide(L)'
;MKRCLYCAEEIQDAAIKCKHCGEFVDGATRPPPLPTSALTSEKWYLKTSGIVIAFLCVGPLALPLMWWHPSWSIARKIIWTVIVLVLTWLLLIASIEAIHRLKDSYTELMRLM
;
A
#
# COMPACT_ATOMS: atom_id res chain seq x y z
N MET A 1 -7.65 24.43 -18.83
CA MET A 1 -6.79 23.39 -18.22
C MET A 1 -7.56 22.84 -17.03
N LYS A 2 -7.70 21.52 -16.91
CA LYS A 2 -8.44 20.85 -15.82
C LYS A 2 -7.51 19.96 -15.01
N ARG A 3 -7.79 19.80 -13.73
CA ARG A 3 -7.01 18.90 -12.87
C ARG A 3 -7.50 17.47 -13.05
N CYS A 4 -6.57 16.53 -13.19
CA CYS A 4 -6.92 15.12 -13.17
C CYS A 4 -7.54 14.75 -11.82
N LEU A 5 -8.70 14.09 -11.83
CA LEU A 5 -9.32 13.59 -10.59
C LEU A 5 -8.49 12.49 -9.91
N TYR A 6 -7.56 11.87 -10.65
CA TYR A 6 -6.78 10.73 -10.18
C TYR A 6 -5.39 11.15 -9.69
N CYS A 7 -4.63 11.89 -10.50
CA CYS A 7 -3.27 12.31 -10.14
C CYS A 7 -3.13 13.77 -9.71
N ALA A 8 -4.21 14.57 -9.71
CA ALA A 8 -4.23 16.00 -9.36
C ALA A 8 -3.32 16.92 -10.20
N GLU A 9 -2.68 16.38 -11.24
CA GLU A 9 -1.84 17.07 -12.20
C GLU A 9 -2.69 17.92 -13.16
N GLU A 10 -2.12 19.02 -13.65
CA GLU A 10 -2.79 19.86 -14.65
C GLU A 10 -2.75 19.19 -16.04
N ILE A 11 -3.93 19.01 -16.62
CA ILE A 11 -4.08 18.42 -17.95
C ILE A 11 -4.86 19.39 -18.84
N GLN A 12 -4.60 19.33 -20.15
CA GLN A 12 -5.40 19.99 -21.16
C GLN A 12 -6.88 19.61 -21.06
N ASP A 13 -7.78 20.56 -21.29
CA ASP A 13 -9.23 20.34 -21.17
C ASP A 13 -9.74 19.26 -22.13
N ALA A 14 -9.10 19.14 -23.30
CA ALA A 14 -9.40 18.17 -24.35
C ALA A 14 -8.75 16.79 -24.12
N ALA A 15 -8.04 16.57 -23.01
CA ALA A 15 -7.35 15.32 -22.77
C ALA A 15 -8.30 14.22 -22.27
N ILE A 16 -8.51 13.22 -23.13
CA ILE A 16 -9.31 12.01 -22.85
C ILE A 16 -8.58 11.09 -21.87
N LYS A 17 -7.24 11.08 -21.93
CA LYS A 17 -6.38 10.24 -21.11
C LYS A 17 -5.24 11.06 -20.53
N CYS A 18 -5.00 10.92 -19.23
CA CYS A 18 -3.88 11.58 -18.57
C CYS A 18 -2.55 10.92 -18.96
N LYS A 19 -1.54 11.71 -19.35
CA LYS A 19 -0.18 11.21 -19.62
C LYS A 19 0.54 10.69 -18.36
N HIS A 20 0.23 11.24 -17.20
CA HIS A 20 0.90 10.93 -15.94
C HIS A 20 0.34 9.69 -15.23
N CYS A 21 -0.98 9.54 -15.12
CA CYS A 21 -1.60 8.34 -14.53
C CYS A 21 -2.10 7.32 -15.54
N GLY A 22 -2.23 7.67 -16.82
CA GLY A 22 -2.78 6.77 -17.84
C GLY A 22 -4.28 6.52 -17.70
N GLU A 23 -4.97 7.25 -16.81
CA GLU A 23 -6.38 7.07 -16.50
C GLU A 23 -7.26 7.99 -17.37
N PHE A 24 -8.49 7.55 -17.66
CA PHE A 24 -9.41 8.27 -18.54
C PHE A 24 -10.11 9.39 -17.76
N VAL A 25 -10.00 10.63 -18.26
CA VAL A 25 -10.50 11.84 -17.57
C VAL A 25 -11.88 12.26 -18.09
N ASP A 26 -12.30 11.73 -19.24
CA ASP A 26 -13.56 12.11 -19.88
C ASP A 26 -14.69 11.14 -19.54
N GLY A 27 -15.61 11.60 -18.69
CA GLY A 27 -16.90 10.96 -18.43
C GLY A 27 -18.00 11.34 -19.43
N ALA A 28 -17.68 12.06 -20.52
CA ALA A 28 -18.66 12.79 -21.33
C ALA A 28 -19.14 12.10 -22.62
N THR A 29 -18.84 10.82 -22.84
CA THR A 29 -19.40 10.10 -24.01
C THR A 29 -19.72 8.67 -23.66
N ARG A 30 -20.70 8.48 -22.79
CA ARG A 30 -21.44 7.22 -22.72
C ARG A 30 -22.88 7.49 -23.18
N PRO A 31 -23.40 6.74 -24.18
CA PRO A 31 -24.83 6.77 -24.48
C PRO A 31 -25.65 6.44 -23.22
N PRO A 32 -26.93 6.83 -23.15
CA PRO A 32 -27.74 6.80 -21.93
C PRO A 32 -27.61 5.44 -21.22
N PRO A 33 -27.53 5.43 -19.87
CA PRO A 33 -27.10 4.28 -19.12
C PRO A 33 -28.08 3.12 -19.32
N LEU A 34 -27.66 2.10 -20.07
CA LEU A 34 -28.21 0.76 -19.90
C LEU A 34 -27.97 0.37 -18.43
N PRO A 35 -28.90 -0.39 -17.80
CA PRO A 35 -28.75 -0.86 -16.42
C PRO A 35 -27.54 -1.80 -16.34
N THR A 36 -26.38 -1.21 -16.16
CA THR A 36 -25.09 -1.88 -16.17
C THR A 36 -24.69 -2.08 -14.72
N SER A 37 -25.41 -2.98 -14.05
CA SER A 37 -24.99 -3.60 -12.79
C SER A 37 -23.73 -4.47 -12.94
N ALA A 38 -22.98 -4.34 -14.05
CA ALA A 38 -21.92 -5.25 -14.44
C ALA A 38 -20.56 -4.60 -14.80
N LEU A 39 -20.41 -3.26 -14.89
CA LEU A 39 -19.15 -2.64 -15.36
C LEU A 39 -18.70 -1.38 -14.59
N THR A 40 -19.01 -1.30 -13.31
CA THR A 40 -18.13 -0.64 -12.33
C THR A 40 -17.65 -1.69 -11.34
N SER A 41 -17.01 -2.74 -11.86
CA SER A 41 -16.16 -3.58 -11.02
C SER A 41 -14.90 -2.77 -10.73
N GLU A 42 -14.98 -1.92 -9.71
CA GLU A 42 -13.79 -1.61 -8.93
C GLU A 42 -13.20 -2.97 -8.54
N LYS A 43 -12.10 -3.33 -9.20
CA LYS A 43 -11.46 -4.64 -9.10
C LYS A 43 -11.39 -5.03 -7.62
N TRP A 44 -11.97 -6.17 -7.25
CA TRP A 44 -12.13 -6.64 -5.86
C TRP A 44 -10.80 -6.63 -5.06
N TYR A 45 -9.67 -6.82 -5.75
CA TYR A 45 -8.30 -6.79 -5.20
C TYR A 45 -7.82 -5.39 -4.78
N LEU A 46 -8.44 -4.31 -5.29
CA LEU A 46 -8.09 -2.91 -5.00
C LEU A 46 -8.94 -2.31 -3.87
N LYS A 47 -9.80 -3.10 -3.23
CA LYS A 47 -10.47 -2.68 -2.00
C LYS A 47 -9.47 -2.75 -0.85
N THR A 48 -9.54 -1.77 0.05
CA THR A 48 -8.71 -1.68 1.26
C THR A 48 -8.68 -3.01 2.04
N SER A 49 -9.79 -3.75 2.02
CA SER A 49 -9.90 -5.09 2.62
C SER A 49 -8.94 -6.13 2.02
N GLY A 50 -8.69 -6.12 0.70
CA GLY A 50 -7.75 -7.04 0.06
C GLY A 50 -6.30 -6.78 0.47
N ILE A 51 -5.94 -5.51 0.65
CA ILE A 51 -4.62 -5.07 1.11
C ILE A 51 -4.38 -5.49 2.56
N VAL A 52 -5.38 -5.32 3.43
CA VAL A 52 -5.29 -5.72 4.85
C VAL A 52 -5.12 -7.24 4.97
N ILE A 53 -5.86 -8.03 4.19
CA ILE A 53 -5.75 -9.49 4.19
C ILE A 53 -4.37 -9.94 3.68
N ALA A 54 -3.87 -9.34 2.59
CA ALA A 54 -2.53 -9.63 2.07
C ALA A 54 -1.42 -9.29 3.08
N PHE A 55 -1.58 -8.18 3.82
CA PHE A 55 -0.64 -7.78 4.87
C PHE A 55 -0.67 -8.75 6.07
N LEU A 56 -1.85 -9.26 6.43
CA LEU A 56 -2.00 -10.28 7.48
C LEU A 56 -1.34 -11.62 7.10
N CYS A 57 -1.38 -12.01 5.82
CA CYS A 57 -0.87 -13.30 5.36
C CYS A 57 0.61 -13.28 4.95
N VAL A 58 1.09 -12.18 4.33
CA VAL A 58 2.44 -12.07 3.74
C VAL A 58 3.36 -11.18 4.60
N GLY A 59 2.79 -10.47 5.58
CA GLY A 59 3.53 -9.58 6.47
C GLY A 59 3.98 -8.28 5.78
N PRO A 60 5.02 -7.60 6.32
CA PRO A 60 5.51 -6.33 5.78
C PRO A 60 6.04 -6.44 4.34
N LEU A 61 6.28 -7.65 3.81
CA LEU A 61 6.67 -7.84 2.41
C LEU A 61 5.55 -7.56 1.39
N ALA A 62 4.33 -7.23 1.81
CA ALA A 62 3.29 -6.73 0.88
C ALA A 62 3.53 -5.26 0.46
N LEU A 63 4.47 -4.56 1.08
CA LEU A 63 4.83 -3.16 0.78
C LEU A 63 5.17 -2.88 -0.71
N PRO A 64 5.88 -3.74 -1.46
CA PRO A 64 6.13 -3.54 -2.89
C PRO A 64 4.85 -3.61 -3.74
N LEU A 65 3.84 -4.37 -3.31
CA LEU A 65 2.57 -4.52 -4.01
C LEU A 65 1.66 -3.28 -3.80
N MET A 66 1.83 -2.59 -2.66
CA MET A 66 1.10 -1.35 -2.32
C MET A 66 1.47 -0.16 -3.21
N TRP A 67 2.53 -0.27 -4.04
CA TRP A 67 2.94 0.81 -4.96
C TRP A 67 1.93 1.04 -6.10
N TRP A 68 1.05 0.07 -6.40
CA TRP A 68 0.10 0.18 -7.51
C TRP A 68 -1.18 0.99 -7.22
N HIS A 69 -1.36 1.51 -6.00
CA HIS A 69 -2.55 2.29 -5.65
C HIS A 69 -2.42 3.75 -6.16
N PRO A 70 -3.25 4.19 -7.12
CA PRO A 70 -3.05 5.43 -7.89
C PRO A 70 -3.62 6.71 -7.23
N SER A 71 -4.31 6.64 -6.09
CA SER A 71 -4.98 7.81 -5.46
C SER A 71 -4.29 8.39 -4.22
N TRP A 72 -3.12 7.88 -3.82
CA TRP A 72 -2.44 8.31 -2.59
C TRP A 72 -1.21 9.16 -2.92
N SER A 73 -1.24 10.42 -2.48
CA SER A 73 -0.12 11.37 -2.56
C SER A 73 1.17 10.72 -2.03
N ILE A 74 2.30 10.98 -2.71
CA ILE A 74 3.61 10.36 -2.44
C ILE A 74 3.98 10.48 -0.95
N ALA A 75 3.60 11.59 -0.31
CA ALA A 75 3.79 11.81 1.13
C ALA A 75 3.16 10.70 2.00
N ARG A 76 1.92 10.29 1.72
CA ARG A 76 1.25 9.21 2.49
C ARG A 76 1.94 7.87 2.30
N LYS A 77 2.45 7.59 1.09
CA LYS A 77 3.23 6.37 0.83
C LYS A 77 4.51 6.34 1.66
N ILE A 78 5.25 7.46 1.70
CA ILE A 78 6.49 7.59 2.48
C ILE A 78 6.21 7.47 3.98
N ILE A 79 5.13 8.09 4.48
CA ILE A 79 4.78 8.01 5.90
C ILE A 79 4.53 6.55 6.31
N TRP A 80 3.70 5.82 5.56
CA TRP A 80 3.39 4.42 5.89
C TRP A 80 4.60 3.50 5.78
N THR A 81 5.45 3.66 4.76
CA THR A 81 6.65 2.84 4.62
C THR A 81 7.63 3.10 5.76
N VAL A 82 7.84 4.37 6.14
CA VAL A 82 8.70 4.74 7.27
C VAL A 82 8.16 4.18 8.58
N ILE A 83 6.84 4.29 8.84
CA ILE A 83 6.21 3.71 10.05
C ILE A 83 6.45 2.20 10.14
N VAL A 84 6.20 1.46 9.05
CA VAL A 84 6.39 0.00 9.04
C VAL A 84 7.87 -0.37 9.20
N LEU A 85 8.78 0.38 8.57
CA LEU A 85 10.21 0.15 8.69
C LEU A 85 10.70 0.39 10.12
N VAL A 86 10.25 1.47 10.76
CA VAL A 86 10.56 1.77 12.17
C VAL A 86 10.00 0.70 13.09
N LEU A 87 8.75 0.28 12.89
CA LEU A 87 8.14 -0.78 13.69
C LEU A 87 8.90 -2.11 13.55
N THR A 88 9.29 -2.47 12.33
CA THR A 88 10.08 -3.68 12.05
C THR A 88 11.44 -3.61 12.73
N TRP A 89 12.10 -2.45 12.65
CA TRP A 89 13.39 -2.21 13.31
C TRP A 89 13.30 -2.34 14.82
N LEU A 90 12.25 -1.76 15.44
CA LEU A 90 12.01 -1.88 16.88
C LEU A 90 11.77 -3.33 17.32
N LEU A 91 11.00 -4.09 16.53
CA LEU A 91 10.77 -5.52 16.79
C LEU A 91 12.06 -6.33 16.72
N LEU A 92 12.96 -6.01 15.78
CA LEU A 92 14.26 -6.68 15.67
C LEU A 92 15.15 -6.40 16.90
N ILE A 93 15.22 -5.15 17.37
CA ILE A 93 15.97 -4.81 18.58
C ILE A 93 15.44 -5.59 19.78
N ALA A 94 14.12 -5.59 19.98
CA ALA A 94 13.49 -6.33 21.07
C ALA A 94 13.76 -7.85 20.97
N SER A 95 13.73 -8.40 19.74
CA SER A 95 14.04 -9.81 19.49
C SER A 95 15.49 -10.16 19.84
N ILE A 96 16.45 -9.31 19.49
CA ILE A 96 17.87 -9.54 19.78
C ILE A 96 18.12 -9.50 21.29
N GLU A 97 17.54 -8.52 21.98
CA GLU A 97 17.63 -8.39 23.44
C GLU A 97 17.06 -9.64 24.14
N ALA A 98 15.90 -10.15 23.67
CA ALA A 98 15.32 -11.37 24.21
C ALA A 98 16.24 -12.60 24.04
N ILE A 99 16.86 -12.74 22.88
CA ILE A 99 17.81 -13.83 22.59
C ILE A 99 19.06 -13.69 23.45
N HIS A 100 19.57 -12.47 23.65
CA HIS A 100 20.74 -12.24 24.50
C HIS A 100 20.48 -12.69 25.94
N ARG A 101 19.33 -12.32 26.51
CA ARG A 101 18.94 -12.73 27.86
C ARG A 101 18.76 -14.24 28.00
N LEU A 102 18.21 -14.89 26.98
CA LEU A 102 18.15 -16.35 26.91
C LEU A 102 19.55 -16.95 26.94
N LYS A 103 20.46 -16.47 26.10
CA LYS A 103 21.85 -16.95 26.04
C LYS A 103 22.57 -16.82 27.38
N ASP A 104 22.42 -15.70 28.07
CA ASP A 104 23.03 -15.49 29.39
C ASP A 104 22.49 -16.50 30.41
N SER A 105 21.17 -16.74 30.40
CA SER A 105 20.52 -17.72 31.28
C SER A 105 20.99 -19.16 31.02
N TYR A 106 21.12 -19.56 29.74
CA TYR A 106 21.64 -20.88 29.37
C TYR A 106 23.12 -21.05 29.71
N THR A 107 23.91 -19.98 29.62
CA THR A 107 25.35 -20.03 29.94
C THR A 107 25.58 -20.30 31.41
N GLU A 108 24.80 -19.68 32.30
CA GLU A 108 24.83 -19.96 33.74
C GLU A 108 24.39 -21.40 34.06
N LEU A 109 23.32 -21.89 33.41
CA LEU A 109 22.88 -23.28 33.56
C LEU A 109 23.95 -24.29 33.11
N MET A 110 24.64 -24.02 32.00
CA MET A 110 25.72 -24.87 31.50
C MET A 110 26.94 -24.86 32.42
N ARG A 111 27.13 -23.79 33.19
CA ARG A 111 28.24 -23.66 34.15
C ARG A 111 28.00 -24.44 35.46
N LEU A 112 26.74 -24.76 35.76
CA LEU A 112 26.33 -25.50 36.96
C LEU A 112 26.28 -27.02 36.76
N MET A 113 26.37 -27.49 35.51
CA MET A 113 26.42 -28.90 35.13
C MET A 113 27.86 -29.35 34.92
#